data_AF-A0A8T4URP6-F1
#
_entry.id   AF-A0A8T4URP6-F1
#
_cell.length_a   1.000
_cell.length_b   1.000
_cell.length_c   1.000
_cell.angle_alpha   90.00
_cell.angle_beta   90.00
_cell.angle_gamma   90.00
#
_symmetry.space_group_name_H-M   'P 1'
#
loop_
_entity.id
_entity.type
_entity.pdbx_description
1 polymer ?
#
loop_
_entity_poly.entity_id
_entity_poly.type
_entity_poly.pdbx_seq_one_letter_code
_entity_poly.pdbx_strand_id
1 'polypeptide(L)'
;MSYWLIFSVLLGGVSFFSHIFVNKFKEHKDWTVSLAVGVLVSYLFLQVFPEIYNRASVFGETIFLGVLIGFSIFYLAEKFMYRYLKHELIESLEILHLIIFFIYHLVIGVLLVSFFEINFLNGFVFFFSLAFLNLTSSAVFEVLHERKKRNRVVERIILSLGFIIGAFIAKFFILNSFLFGILLSFVGGVLIYIIGREVLPKENQGNPYFFIIGVLIYSILLTYLNTFNLM
;
A
#
# COMPACT_ATOMS: atom_id res chain seq x y z
N MET A 1 11.34 18.54 13.61
CA MET A 1 12.22 17.92 12.59
C MET A 1 11.32 17.36 11.48
N SER A 2 11.64 17.58 10.20
CA SER A 2 10.80 17.18 9.07
C SER A 2 10.86 15.67 8.80
N TYR A 3 10.32 14.85 9.71
CA TYR A 3 10.32 13.38 9.63
C TYR A 3 9.76 12.86 8.30
N TRP A 4 8.75 13.55 7.76
CA TRP A 4 8.10 13.19 6.51
C TRP A 4 9.05 12.98 5.32
N LEU A 5 10.14 13.75 5.20
CA LEU A 5 11.11 13.62 4.10
C LEU A 5 11.95 12.35 4.27
N ILE A 6 12.38 12.08 5.50
CA ILE A 6 13.14 10.87 5.83
C ILE A 6 12.28 9.64 5.53
N PHE A 7 11.04 9.62 6.01
CA PHE A 7 10.15 8.47 5.81
C PHE A 7 9.66 8.31 4.37
N SER A 8 9.49 9.39 3.59
CA SER A 8 9.14 9.28 2.16
C SER A 8 10.30 8.74 1.33
N VAL A 9 11.54 9.17 1.62
CA VAL A 9 12.75 8.62 1.01
C VAL A 9 12.94 7.16 1.41
N LEU A 10 12.69 6.80 2.67
CA LEU A 10 12.74 5.40 3.12
C LEU A 10 11.69 4.54 2.41
N LEU A 11 10.45 5.01 2.22
CA LEU A 11 9.44 4.28 1.44
C LEU A 11 9.86 4.11 -0.02
N GLY A 12 10.38 5.17 -0.63
CA GLY A 12 10.95 5.10 -1.98
C GLY A 12 12.07 4.05 -2.06
N GLY A 13 12.98 4.04 -1.08
CA GLY A 13 14.04 3.03 -0.97
C GLY A 13 13.49 1.60 -0.82
N VAL A 14 12.51 1.39 0.05
CA VAL A 14 11.85 0.10 0.23
C VAL A 14 11.22 -0.37 -1.08
N SER A 15 10.49 0.50 -1.77
CA SER A 15 9.90 0.21 -3.08
C SER A 15 10.98 -0.16 -4.11
N PHE A 16 12.06 0.61 -4.19
CA PHE A 16 13.17 0.37 -5.13
C PHE A 16 13.87 -0.98 -4.89
N PHE A 17 14.16 -1.30 -3.64
CA PHE A 17 14.94 -2.49 -3.26
C PHE A 17 14.09 -3.74 -2.99
N SER A 18 12.76 -3.60 -2.99
CA SER A 18 11.81 -4.68 -2.68
C SER A 18 12.11 -5.99 -3.43
N HIS A 19 12.41 -5.91 -4.74
CA HIS A 19 12.81 -7.04 -5.59
C HIS A 19 14.04 -7.83 -5.07
N ILE A 20 15.01 -7.18 -4.42
CA ILE A 20 16.19 -7.88 -3.88
C ILE A 20 15.76 -8.80 -2.74
N PHE A 21 14.82 -8.34 -1.90
CA PHE A 21 14.30 -9.14 -0.80
C PHE A 21 13.52 -10.36 -1.31
N VAL A 22 12.75 -10.22 -2.40
CA VAL A 22 12.00 -11.31 -3.02
C VAL A 22 12.86 -12.54 -3.31
N ASN A 23 14.04 -12.33 -3.91
CA ASN A 23 14.93 -13.44 -4.26
C ASN A 23 15.50 -14.17 -3.03
N LYS A 24 15.62 -13.47 -1.90
CA LYS A 24 16.10 -14.05 -0.63
C LYS A 24 15.00 -14.76 0.15
N PHE A 25 13.73 -14.36 -0.04
CA PHE A 25 12.57 -14.93 0.66
C PHE A 25 11.95 -16.15 -0.02
N LYS A 26 12.44 -16.57 -1.20
CA LYS A 26 11.92 -17.76 -1.91
C LYS A 26 11.89 -19.05 -1.08
N GLU A 27 12.81 -19.21 -0.13
CA GLU A 27 12.92 -20.43 0.69
C GLU A 27 11.99 -20.47 1.91
N HIS A 28 11.45 -19.32 2.36
CA HIS A 28 10.64 -19.19 3.59
C HIS A 28 9.29 -18.49 3.34
N LYS A 29 8.79 -18.61 2.11
CA LYS A 29 7.70 -17.79 1.57
C LYS A 29 6.38 -17.94 2.33
N ASP A 30 5.99 -19.15 2.70
CA ASP A 30 4.61 -19.41 3.13
C ASP A 30 4.26 -18.79 4.48
N TRP A 31 5.18 -18.82 5.46
CA TRP A 31 4.90 -18.25 6.78
C TRP A 31 5.12 -16.73 6.82
N THR A 32 6.14 -16.20 6.14
CA THR A 32 6.46 -14.76 6.13
C THR A 32 5.39 -13.97 5.40
N VAL A 33 4.94 -14.45 4.24
CA VAL A 33 3.85 -13.84 3.49
C VAL A 33 2.55 -13.90 4.30
N SER A 34 2.23 -15.04 4.92
CA SER A 34 1.00 -15.17 5.72
C SER A 34 0.98 -14.22 6.92
N LEU A 35 2.10 -14.11 7.65
CA LEU A 35 2.26 -13.12 8.73
C LEU A 35 2.06 -11.70 8.20
N ALA A 36 2.66 -11.39 7.06
CA ALA A 36 2.52 -10.07 6.44
C ALA A 36 1.10 -9.73 6.04
N VAL A 37 0.38 -10.69 5.46
CA VAL A 37 -1.05 -10.53 5.13
C VAL A 37 -1.86 -10.27 6.40
N GLY A 38 -1.59 -11.00 7.50
CA GLY A 38 -2.29 -10.79 8.77
C GLY A 38 -2.10 -9.37 9.34
N VAL A 39 -0.86 -8.85 9.26
CA VAL A 39 -0.53 -7.47 9.63
C VAL A 39 -1.30 -6.46 8.75
N LEU A 40 -1.28 -6.66 7.43
CA LEU A 40 -1.90 -5.74 6.46
C LEU A 40 -3.43 -5.72 6.53
N VAL A 41 -4.05 -6.89 6.71
CA VAL A 41 -5.50 -7.00 6.94
C VAL A 41 -5.85 -6.26 8.22
N SER A 42 -5.10 -6.46 9.30
CA SER A 42 -5.37 -5.78 10.56
C SER A 42 -5.21 -4.26 10.43
N TYR A 43 -4.19 -3.78 9.73
CA TYR A 43 -4.03 -2.37 9.39
C TYR A 43 -5.24 -1.80 8.64
N LEU A 44 -5.70 -2.49 7.61
CA LEU A 44 -6.86 -2.08 6.84
C LEU A 44 -8.12 -1.94 7.73
N PHE A 45 -8.41 -2.95 8.54
CA PHE A 45 -9.64 -3.01 9.33
C PHE A 45 -9.60 -2.17 10.62
N LEU A 46 -8.44 -2.07 11.28
CA LEU A 46 -8.33 -1.42 12.59
C LEU A 46 -7.88 0.04 12.51
N GLN A 47 -7.32 0.48 11.39
CA GLN A 47 -6.84 1.85 11.24
C GLN A 47 -7.43 2.57 10.02
N VAL A 48 -7.35 1.97 8.84
CA VAL A 48 -7.79 2.64 7.61
C VAL A 48 -9.32 2.78 7.57
N PHE A 49 -10.06 1.70 7.81
CA PHE A 49 -11.54 1.73 7.78
C PHE A 49 -12.15 2.64 8.87
N PRO A 50 -11.73 2.57 10.14
CA PRO A 50 -12.23 3.49 11.16
C PRO A 50 -11.95 4.95 10.82
N GLU A 51 -10.76 5.27 10.31
CA GLU A 51 -10.43 6.64 9.91
C GLU A 51 -11.30 7.10 8.73
N ILE A 52 -11.53 6.26 7.71
CA ILE A 52 -12.46 6.56 6.61
C ILE A 52 -13.88 6.81 7.15
N TYR A 53 -14.37 5.96 8.05
CA TYR A 53 -15.68 6.11 8.67
C TYR A 53 -15.80 7.42 9.45
N ASN A 54 -14.79 7.77 10.25
CA ASN A 54 -14.75 9.02 11.01
C ASN A 54 -14.79 10.26 10.08
N ARG A 55 -14.19 10.18 8.89
CA ARG A 55 -14.31 11.25 7.89
C ARG A 55 -15.68 11.27 7.24
N ALA A 56 -16.24 10.10 6.91
CA ALA A 56 -17.57 9.98 6.33
C ALA A 56 -18.68 10.46 7.29
N SER A 57 -18.54 10.26 8.60
CA SER A 57 -19.51 10.75 9.58
C SER A 57 -19.54 12.28 9.68
N VAL A 58 -18.45 12.96 9.31
CA VAL A 58 -18.35 14.43 9.33
C VAL A 58 -18.71 15.05 7.98
N PHE A 59 -18.25 14.43 6.87
CA PHE A 59 -18.36 15.01 5.53
C PHE A 59 -19.36 14.31 4.60
N GLY A 60 -20.02 13.24 5.07
CA GLY A 60 -21.01 12.46 4.33
C GLY A 60 -20.44 11.19 3.69
N GLU A 61 -21.35 10.30 3.29
CA GLU A 61 -21.04 8.99 2.72
C GLU A 61 -20.32 9.05 1.36
N THR A 62 -20.29 10.23 0.73
CA THR A 62 -19.55 10.47 -0.53
C THR A 62 -18.05 10.19 -0.39
N ILE A 63 -17.50 10.23 0.83
CA ILE A 63 -16.14 9.79 1.14
C ILE A 63 -15.89 8.34 0.67
N PHE A 64 -16.88 7.45 0.80
CA PHE A 64 -16.78 6.04 0.34
C PHE A 64 -16.70 5.90 -1.18
N LEU A 65 -17.05 6.92 -1.97
CA LEU A 65 -16.79 6.91 -3.41
C LEU A 65 -15.28 6.81 -3.68
N GLY A 66 -14.44 7.37 -2.80
CA GLY A 66 -12.98 7.18 -2.88
C GLY A 66 -12.61 5.71 -2.84
N VAL A 67 -13.18 4.93 -1.90
CA VAL A 67 -12.95 3.48 -1.79
C VAL A 67 -13.36 2.77 -3.07
N LEU A 68 -14.56 3.06 -3.58
CA LEU A 68 -15.06 2.46 -4.81
C LEU A 68 -14.15 2.77 -6.00
N ILE A 69 -13.73 4.02 -6.16
CA ILE A 69 -12.86 4.46 -7.26
C ILE A 69 -11.50 3.77 -7.17
N GLY A 70 -10.88 3.79 -5.99
CA GLY A 70 -9.57 3.17 -5.77
C GLY A 70 -9.57 1.67 -6.10
N PHE A 71 -10.56 0.95 -5.56
CA PHE A 71 -10.75 -0.47 -5.85
C PHE A 71 -11.00 -0.72 -7.35
N SER A 72 -11.90 0.06 -7.97
CA SER A 72 -12.30 -0.15 -9.36
C SER A 72 -11.17 0.10 -10.35
N ILE A 73 -10.35 1.14 -10.12
CA ILE A 73 -9.21 1.46 -11.00
C ILE A 73 -8.21 0.30 -11.00
N PHE A 74 -7.86 -0.23 -9.82
CA PHE A 74 -6.92 -1.34 -9.72
C PHE A 74 -7.50 -2.66 -10.25
N TYR A 75 -8.78 -2.94 -9.97
CA TYR A 75 -9.49 -4.08 -10.55
C TYR A 75 -9.49 -4.05 -12.07
N LEU A 76 -9.87 -2.92 -12.66
CA LEU A 76 -9.91 -2.77 -14.11
C LEU A 76 -8.51 -2.86 -14.70
N ALA A 77 -7.51 -2.21 -14.10
CA ALA A 77 -6.13 -2.26 -14.55
C ALA A 77 -5.62 -3.70 -14.65
N GLU A 78 -5.78 -4.51 -13.61
CA GLU A 78 -5.38 -5.92 -13.64
C GLU A 78 -6.18 -6.69 -14.70
N LYS A 79 -7.50 -6.49 -14.78
CA LYS A 79 -8.33 -7.22 -15.75
C LYS A 79 -7.93 -6.91 -17.20
N PHE A 80 -7.60 -5.65 -17.50
CA PHE A 80 -7.06 -5.24 -18.79
C PHE A 80 -5.70 -5.91 -19.06
N MET A 81 -4.81 -5.98 -18.07
CA MET A 81 -3.54 -6.69 -18.23
C MET A 81 -3.75 -8.16 -18.63
N TYR A 82 -4.61 -8.90 -17.91
CA TYR A 82 -4.85 -10.32 -18.20
C TYR A 82 -5.59 -10.60 -19.51
N ARG A 83 -6.54 -9.74 -19.90
CA ARG A 83 -7.38 -9.97 -21.10
C ARG A 83 -6.62 -9.72 -22.41
N TYR A 84 -5.67 -8.79 -22.40
CA TYR A 84 -4.97 -8.35 -23.61
C TYR A 84 -3.55 -8.90 -23.76
N LEU A 85 -3.04 -9.65 -22.75
CA LEU A 85 -1.76 -10.39 -22.81
C LEU A 85 -1.70 -11.48 -23.90
N LYS A 86 -2.78 -11.73 -24.66
CA LYS A 86 -2.80 -12.69 -25.77
C LYS A 86 -2.41 -12.10 -27.15
N HIS A 87 -2.27 -10.79 -27.30
CA HIS A 87 -1.81 -10.17 -28.55
C HIS A 87 -0.99 -8.90 -28.28
N GLU A 88 -0.04 -8.60 -29.19
CA GLU A 88 0.88 -7.45 -29.43
C GLU A 88 0.86 -6.13 -28.60
N LEU A 89 -0.05 -5.92 -27.65
CA LEU A 89 -0.19 -4.73 -26.79
C LEU A 89 0.49 -4.85 -25.41
N ILE A 90 1.50 -5.71 -25.26
CA ILE A 90 2.15 -5.95 -23.95
C ILE A 90 2.77 -4.66 -23.37
N GLU A 91 3.35 -3.82 -24.23
CA GLU A 91 4.04 -2.59 -23.81
C GLU A 91 3.08 -1.52 -23.28
N SER A 92 1.91 -1.34 -23.91
CA SER A 92 0.90 -0.36 -23.45
C SER A 92 0.29 -0.77 -22.10
N LEU A 93 0.16 -2.06 -21.83
CA LEU A 93 -0.30 -2.59 -20.54
C LEU A 93 0.72 -2.39 -19.42
N GLU A 94 2.02 -2.46 -19.72
CA GLU A 94 3.09 -2.18 -18.76
C GLU A 94 3.15 -0.71 -18.38
N ILE A 95 2.96 0.19 -19.35
CA ILE A 95 2.87 1.64 -19.09
C ILE A 95 1.66 1.95 -18.21
N LEU A 96 0.50 1.35 -18.47
CA LEU A 96 -0.70 1.54 -17.66
C LEU A 96 -0.46 1.14 -16.19
N HIS A 97 0.16 -0.02 -15.97
CA HIS A 97 0.52 -0.49 -14.63
C HIS A 97 1.47 0.50 -13.92
N LEU A 98 2.51 0.95 -14.63
CA LEU A 98 3.47 1.94 -14.11
C LEU A 98 2.78 3.24 -13.69
N ILE A 99 1.88 3.78 -14.53
CA ILE A 99 1.16 5.03 -14.27
C ILE A 99 0.25 4.88 -13.04
N ILE A 100 -0.54 3.81 -12.97
CA ILE A 100 -1.49 3.61 -11.88
C ILE A 100 -0.78 3.44 -10.53
N PHE A 101 0.29 2.65 -10.49
CA PHE A 101 1.10 2.51 -9.27
C PHE A 101 1.86 3.78 -8.92
N PHE A 102 2.33 4.55 -9.91
CA PHE A 102 2.95 5.85 -9.66
C PHE A 102 1.99 6.83 -9.01
N ILE A 103 0.75 6.94 -9.53
CA ILE A 103 -0.29 7.79 -8.94
C ILE A 103 -0.61 7.34 -7.52
N TYR A 104 -0.75 6.03 -7.30
CA TYR A 104 -0.97 5.47 -5.97
C TYR A 104 0.17 5.83 -4.98
N HIS A 105 1.43 5.67 -5.39
CA HIS A 105 2.59 6.04 -4.56
C HIS A 105 2.67 7.55 -4.30
N LEU A 106 2.26 8.37 -5.26
CA LEU A 106 2.14 9.82 -5.08
C LEU A 106 1.10 10.14 -4.00
N VAL A 107 -0.09 9.55 -4.06
CA VAL A 107 -1.14 9.75 -3.05
C VAL A 107 -0.67 9.28 -1.67
N ILE A 108 0.04 8.16 -1.58
CA ILE A 108 0.67 7.72 -0.32
C ILE A 108 1.65 8.77 0.19
N GLY A 109 2.52 9.29 -0.67
CA GLY A 109 3.48 10.33 -0.31
C GLY A 109 2.78 11.54 0.32
N VAL A 110 1.66 11.97 -0.27
CA VAL A 110 0.83 13.06 0.27
C VAL A 110 0.28 12.71 1.66
N LEU A 111 -0.39 11.56 1.79
CA LEU A 111 -1.01 11.13 3.05
C LEU A 111 0.03 10.93 4.16
N LEU A 112 1.23 10.45 3.83
CA LEU A 112 2.31 10.26 4.78
C LEU A 112 2.64 11.57 5.51
N VAL A 113 2.74 12.68 4.78
CA VAL A 113 2.98 14.00 5.38
C VAL A 113 1.84 14.38 6.30
N SER A 114 0.59 14.24 5.84
CA SER A 114 -0.60 14.56 6.63
C SER A 114 -0.68 13.74 7.92
N PHE A 115 -0.34 12.45 7.88
CA PHE A 115 -0.31 11.61 9.09
C PHE A 115 0.77 12.05 10.08
N PHE A 116 1.96 12.42 9.62
CA PHE A 116 3.02 12.97 10.49
C PHE A 116 2.68 14.35 11.06
N GLU A 117 1.84 15.13 10.37
CA GLU A 117 1.34 16.41 10.87
C GLU A 117 0.27 16.25 11.95
N ILE A 118 -0.52 15.16 11.92
CA ILE A 118 -1.43 14.80 13.02
C ILE A 118 -0.62 14.41 14.26
N ASN A 119 0.25 13.40 14.14
CA ASN A 119 1.25 13.06 15.16
C ASN A 119 2.31 12.08 14.58
N PHE A 120 3.44 11.97 15.28
CA PHE A 120 4.53 11.08 14.85
C PHE A 120 4.10 9.61 14.71
N LEU A 121 3.28 9.13 15.66
CA LEU A 121 2.90 7.73 15.74
C LEU A 121 2.04 7.29 14.54
N ASN A 122 1.05 8.11 14.17
CA ASN A 122 0.19 7.87 13.02
C ASN A 122 1.01 7.80 11.73
N GLY A 123 1.94 8.74 11.54
CA GLY A 123 2.86 8.72 10.41
C GLY A 123 3.76 7.48 10.41
N PHE A 124 4.27 7.08 11.57
CA PHE A 124 5.12 5.91 11.71
C PHE A 124 4.37 4.59 11.42
N VAL A 125 3.15 4.43 11.94
CA VAL A 125 2.33 3.24 11.69
C VAL A 125 1.90 3.17 10.23
N PHE A 126 1.52 4.29 9.62
CA PHE A 126 1.20 4.39 8.20
C PHE A 126 2.41 4.01 7.34
N PHE A 127 3.59 4.57 7.63
CA PHE A 127 4.86 4.22 7.00
C PHE A 127 5.15 2.72 7.08
N PHE A 128 5.12 2.16 8.28
CA PHE A 128 5.51 0.77 8.52
C PHE A 128 4.60 -0.20 7.77
N SER A 129 3.30 0.05 7.82
CA SER A 129 2.30 -0.80 7.16
C SER A 129 2.47 -0.79 5.64
N LEU A 130 2.75 0.37 5.05
CA LEU A 130 2.96 0.51 3.61
C LEU A 130 4.34 0.00 3.15
N ALA A 131 5.38 0.16 3.95
CA ALA A 131 6.68 -0.45 3.68
C ALA A 131 6.53 -1.98 3.61
N PHE A 132 5.79 -2.55 4.57
CA PHE A 132 5.53 -3.99 4.61
C PHE A 132 4.68 -4.47 3.43
N LEU A 133 3.68 -3.68 3.02
CA LEU A 133 2.90 -3.94 1.81
C LEU A 133 3.79 -4.02 0.57
N ASN A 134 4.66 -3.01 0.35
CA ASN A 134 5.53 -2.95 -0.83
C ASN A 134 6.52 -4.13 -0.90
N LEU A 135 7.05 -4.54 0.25
CA LEU A 135 7.90 -5.73 0.35
C LEU A 135 7.13 -7.01 0.01
N THR A 136 5.88 -7.10 0.43
CA THR A 136 5.06 -8.31 0.23
C THR A 136 4.49 -8.39 -1.18
N SER A 137 3.96 -7.29 -1.71
CA SER A 137 3.35 -7.24 -3.05
C SER A 137 4.37 -7.52 -4.15
N SER A 138 5.57 -6.93 -4.07
CA SER A 138 6.67 -7.24 -4.99
C SER A 138 7.06 -8.73 -4.96
N ALA A 139 7.10 -9.34 -3.76
CA ALA A 139 7.42 -10.74 -3.59
C ALA A 139 6.39 -11.68 -4.23
N VAL A 140 5.11 -11.35 -4.11
CA VAL A 140 4.05 -12.16 -4.70
C VAL A 140 3.92 -11.90 -6.21
N PHE A 141 4.07 -10.65 -6.65
CA PHE A 141 3.98 -10.26 -8.06
C PHE A 141 5.06 -10.95 -8.92
N GLU A 142 6.32 -10.95 -8.47
CA GLU A 142 7.43 -11.55 -9.22
C GLU A 142 7.30 -13.08 -9.33
N VAL A 143 6.79 -13.74 -8.29
CA VAL A 143 6.59 -15.20 -8.27
C VAL A 143 5.39 -15.63 -9.10
N LEU A 144 4.26 -14.90 -9.02
CA LEU A 144 3.04 -15.28 -9.73
C LEU A 144 3.09 -15.00 -11.24
N HIS A 145 3.88 -14.02 -11.68
CA HIS A 145 3.80 -13.56 -13.07
C HIS A 145 4.90 -14.09 -13.99
N GLU A 146 5.87 -14.90 -13.52
CA GLU A 146 6.98 -15.47 -14.31
C GLU A 146 7.54 -14.51 -15.41
N ARG A 147 7.52 -13.20 -15.17
CA ARG A 147 7.87 -12.23 -16.20
C ARG A 147 9.38 -12.22 -16.32
N LYS A 148 9.87 -12.49 -17.54
CA LYS A 148 11.29 -12.48 -17.91
C LYS A 148 12.04 -11.31 -17.26
N LYS A 149 13.28 -11.61 -16.82
CA LYS A 149 14.33 -10.72 -16.28
C LYS A 149 14.66 -9.52 -17.19
N ARG A 150 13.72 -8.64 -17.51
CA ARG A 150 14.03 -7.34 -18.11
C ARG A 150 14.48 -6.43 -16.98
N ASN A 151 15.57 -5.70 -17.21
CA ASN A 151 16.15 -4.81 -16.21
C ASN A 151 15.24 -3.59 -15.98
N ARG A 152 14.25 -3.70 -15.10
CA ARG A 152 13.23 -2.67 -14.82
C ARG A 152 13.71 -1.55 -13.87
N VAL A 153 14.99 -1.17 -13.92
CA VAL A 153 15.55 -0.11 -13.04
C VAL A 153 14.76 1.18 -13.20
N VAL A 154 14.45 1.57 -14.44
CA VAL A 154 13.74 2.82 -14.73
C VAL A 154 12.34 2.82 -14.10
N GLU A 155 11.56 1.73 -14.26
CA GLU A 155 10.24 1.59 -13.63
C GLU A 155 10.35 1.73 -12.10
N ARG A 156 11.35 1.08 -11.48
CA ARG A 156 11.58 1.17 -10.03
C ARG A 156 11.93 2.58 -9.58
N ILE A 157 12.77 3.30 -10.32
CA ILE A 157 13.09 4.70 -10.02
C ILE A 157 11.81 5.54 -10.07
N ILE A 158 11.04 5.43 -11.15
CA ILE A 158 9.78 6.18 -11.34
C ILE A 158 8.82 5.91 -10.16
N LEU A 159 8.55 4.65 -9.84
CA LEU A 159 7.65 4.28 -8.74
C LEU A 159 8.13 4.79 -7.38
N SER A 160 9.44 4.77 -7.14
CA SER A 160 10.04 5.23 -5.88
C SER A 160 9.98 6.74 -5.74
N LEU A 161 10.14 7.47 -6.85
CA LEU A 161 9.98 8.92 -6.89
C LEU A 161 8.54 9.34 -6.61
N GLY A 162 7.54 8.50 -6.88
CA GLY A 162 6.14 8.78 -6.55
C GLY A 162 5.95 9.20 -5.09
N PHE A 163 6.48 8.42 -4.13
CA PHE A 163 6.39 8.75 -2.70
C PHE A 163 7.03 10.10 -2.35
N ILE A 164 8.21 10.36 -2.92
CA ILE A 164 8.96 11.59 -2.63
C ILE A 164 8.24 12.80 -3.23
N ILE A 165 7.84 12.72 -4.50
CA ILE A 165 7.11 13.79 -5.20
C ILE A 165 5.79 14.07 -4.49
N GLY A 166 5.03 13.04 -4.12
CA GLY A 166 3.80 13.19 -3.34
C GLY A 166 4.01 13.91 -2.01
N ALA A 167 5.07 13.54 -1.29
CA ALA A 167 5.40 14.18 -0.03
C ALA A 167 5.82 15.65 -0.20
N PHE A 168 6.54 15.99 -1.27
CA PHE A 168 6.83 17.38 -1.62
C PHE A 168 5.57 18.15 -1.97
N ILE A 169 4.66 17.59 -2.76
CA ILE A 169 3.37 18.22 -3.09
C ILE A 169 2.61 18.58 -1.81
N ALA A 170 2.50 17.66 -0.85
CA ALA A 170 1.80 17.93 0.41
C ALA A 170 2.38 19.10 1.22
N LYS A 171 3.65 19.50 1.01
CA LYS A 171 4.21 20.68 1.67
C LYS A 171 3.80 22.01 1.06
N PHE A 172 3.38 22.02 -0.19
CA PHE A 172 2.90 23.23 -0.85
C PHE A 172 1.38 23.36 -0.81
N PHE A 173 0.66 22.29 -0.45
CA PHE A 173 -0.80 22.27 -0.41
C PHE A 173 -1.31 21.88 0.97
N ILE A 174 -2.08 22.77 1.60
CA ILE A 174 -2.79 22.45 2.85
C ILE A 174 -3.89 21.46 2.51
N LEU A 175 -3.71 20.20 2.92
CA LEU A 175 -4.70 19.16 2.72
C LEU A 175 -5.84 19.37 3.71
N ASN A 176 -6.97 19.88 3.25
CA ASN A 176 -8.15 19.99 4.10
C ASN A 176 -8.68 18.60 4.49
N SER A 177 -9.45 18.53 5.57
CA SER A 177 -9.94 17.27 6.14
C SER A 177 -10.82 16.46 5.17
N PHE A 178 -11.52 17.12 4.26
CA PHE A 178 -12.35 16.47 3.24
C PHE A 178 -11.49 15.76 2.18
N LEU A 179 -10.51 16.48 1.61
CA LEU A 179 -9.58 15.93 0.63
C LEU A 179 -8.71 14.81 1.24
N PHE A 180 -8.28 14.97 2.50
CA PHE A 180 -7.64 13.89 3.24
C PHE A 180 -8.52 12.64 3.28
N GLY A 181 -9.80 12.79 3.65
CA GLY A 181 -10.75 11.67 3.68
C GLY A 181 -10.94 11.00 2.33
N ILE A 182 -11.04 11.77 1.23
CA ILE A 182 -11.16 11.22 -0.13
C ILE A 182 -9.89 10.46 -0.53
N LEU A 183 -8.71 11.04 -0.33
CA LEU A 183 -7.44 10.41 -0.71
C LEU A 183 -7.16 9.16 0.13
N LEU A 184 -7.46 9.20 1.43
CA LEU A 184 -7.36 8.04 2.30
C LEU A 184 -8.35 6.94 1.88
N SER A 185 -9.57 7.31 1.52
CA SER A 185 -10.57 6.36 1.02
C SER A 185 -10.13 5.72 -0.30
N PHE A 186 -9.59 6.52 -1.21
CA PHE A 186 -8.96 6.02 -2.44
C PHE A 186 -7.88 4.97 -2.13
N VAL A 187 -6.93 5.30 -1.25
CA VAL A 187 -5.89 4.35 -0.82
C VAL A 187 -6.51 3.13 -0.15
N GLY A 188 -7.52 3.28 0.70
CA GLY A 188 -8.25 2.17 1.32
C GLY A 188 -8.85 1.22 0.28
N GLY A 189 -9.47 1.74 -0.78
CA GLY A 189 -9.96 0.96 -1.91
C GLY A 189 -8.87 0.18 -2.63
N VAL A 190 -7.73 0.84 -2.89
CA VAL A 190 -6.55 0.20 -3.48
C VAL A 190 -6.00 -0.90 -2.57
N LEU A 191 -5.93 -0.66 -1.25
CA LEU A 191 -5.46 -1.64 -0.28
C LEU A 191 -6.36 -2.87 -0.22
N ILE A 192 -7.69 -2.70 -0.23
CA ILE A 192 -8.64 -3.82 -0.33
C ILE A 192 -8.30 -4.68 -1.54
N TYR A 193 -8.08 -4.04 -2.69
CA TYR A 193 -7.77 -4.73 -3.91
C TYR A 193 -6.44 -5.50 -3.82
N ILE A 194 -5.34 -4.82 -3.51
CA ILE A 194 -4.00 -5.41 -3.46
C ILE A 194 -3.95 -6.54 -2.42
N ILE A 195 -4.52 -6.31 -1.23
CA ILE A 195 -4.51 -7.33 -0.18
C ILE A 195 -5.32 -8.54 -0.64
N GLY A 196 -6.57 -8.35 -1.05
CA GLY A 196 -7.47 -9.45 -1.40
C GLY A 196 -7.05 -10.22 -2.66
N ARG A 197 -6.33 -9.59 -3.58
CA ARG A 197 -6.03 -10.16 -4.90
C ARG A 197 -4.57 -10.54 -5.09
N GLU A 198 -3.64 -9.70 -4.66
CA GLU A 198 -2.21 -9.86 -4.91
C GLU A 198 -1.50 -10.51 -3.74
N VAL A 199 -1.77 -10.08 -2.51
CA VAL A 199 -0.96 -10.46 -1.34
C VAL A 199 -1.51 -11.70 -0.62
N LEU A 200 -2.84 -11.84 -0.54
CA LEU A 200 -3.48 -12.98 0.13
C LEU A 200 -3.14 -14.30 -0.59
N PRO A 201 -2.55 -15.30 0.11
CA PRO A 201 -2.17 -16.58 -0.49
C PRO A 201 -3.36 -17.29 -1.15
N LYS A 202 -3.15 -17.82 -2.36
CA LYS A 202 -4.23 -18.48 -3.12
C LYS A 202 -4.32 -19.96 -2.75
N GLU A 203 -5.56 -20.45 -2.69
CA GLU A 203 -5.90 -21.87 -2.55
C GLU A 203 -5.20 -22.51 -1.33
N ASN A 204 -4.33 -23.50 -1.56
CA ASN A 204 -3.63 -24.26 -0.51
C ASN A 204 -2.28 -23.64 -0.11
N GLN A 205 -1.94 -22.45 -0.62
CA GLN A 205 -0.69 -21.75 -0.26
C GLN A 205 -0.86 -20.94 1.02
N GLY A 206 0.24 -20.73 1.74
CA GLY A 206 0.25 -19.97 2.98
C GLY A 206 -0.10 -20.80 4.22
N ASN A 207 0.19 -20.22 5.38
CA ASN A 207 0.02 -20.87 6.67
C ASN A 207 -0.95 -20.04 7.54
N PRO A 208 -2.15 -20.59 7.86
CA PRO A 208 -3.18 -19.85 8.59
C PRO A 208 -2.75 -19.48 10.01
N TYR A 209 -1.88 -20.26 10.65
CA TYR A 209 -1.38 -19.95 12.00
C TYR A 209 -0.56 -18.65 11.99
N PHE A 210 0.32 -18.49 11.00
CA PHE A 210 1.13 -17.26 10.88
C PHE A 210 0.29 -16.05 10.48
N PHE A 211 -0.77 -16.23 9.69
CA PHE A 211 -1.75 -15.19 9.44
C PHE A 211 -2.39 -14.70 10.74
N ILE A 212 -2.89 -15.62 11.58
CA ILE A 212 -3.50 -15.27 12.88
C ILE A 212 -2.48 -14.58 13.79
N ILE A 213 -1.23 -15.07 13.84
CA ILE A 213 -0.15 -14.43 14.60
C ILE A 213 0.07 -12.99 14.11
N GLY A 214 0.14 -12.76 12.80
CA GLY A 214 0.26 -11.41 12.24
C GLY A 214 -0.90 -10.50 12.64
N VAL A 215 -2.13 -11.04 12.63
CA VAL A 215 -3.32 -10.31 13.07
C VAL A 215 -3.21 -9.91 14.54
N LEU A 216 -2.87 -10.86 15.41
CA LEU A 216 -2.76 -10.62 16.85
C LEU A 216 -1.64 -9.62 17.16
N ILE A 217 -0.45 -9.79 16.59
CA ILE A 217 0.69 -8.89 16.80
C ILE A 217 0.29 -7.45 16.46
N TYR A 218 -0.31 -7.23 15.30
CA TYR A 218 -0.65 -5.89 14.86
C TYR A 218 -1.82 -5.28 15.66
N SER A 219 -2.82 -6.09 16.00
CA SER A 219 -3.95 -5.65 16.83
C SER A 219 -3.51 -5.24 18.23
N ILE A 220 -2.62 -6.02 18.85
CA ILE A 220 -2.04 -5.71 20.16
C ILE A 220 -1.19 -4.44 20.08
N LEU A 221 -0.34 -4.33 19.05
CA LEU A 221 0.48 -3.15 18.82
C LEU A 221 -0.40 -1.90 18.70
N LEU A 222 -1.42 -1.90 17.85
CA LEU A 222 -2.32 -0.75 17.69
C LEU A 222 -3.05 -0.40 18.99
N THR A 223 -3.55 -1.39 19.72
CA THR A 223 -4.28 -1.15 20.98
C THR A 223 -3.36 -0.52 22.02
N TYR A 224 -2.14 -1.04 22.15
CA TYR A 224 -1.12 -0.48 23.03
C TYR A 224 -0.78 0.97 22.64
N LEU A 225 -0.54 1.21 21.35
CA LEU A 225 -0.22 2.51 20.79
C LEU A 225 -1.34 3.55 21.00
N ASN A 226 -2.60 3.16 20.79
CA ASN A 226 -3.76 4.03 21.01
C ASN A 226 -3.97 4.35 22.49
N THR A 227 -3.73 3.39 23.38
CA THR A 227 -3.84 3.60 24.84
C THR A 227 -2.77 4.57 25.32
N PHE A 228 -1.53 4.46 24.80
CA PHE A 228 -0.43 5.35 25.16
C PHE A 228 -0.64 6.79 24.65
N ASN A 229 -1.27 6.98 23.49
CA ASN A 229 -1.60 8.31 22.96
C ASN A 229 -2.71 9.04 23.76
N LEU A 230 -3.49 8.32 24.57
CA LEU A 230 -4.56 8.89 25.42
C LEU A 230 -4.06 9.28 26.81
N MET A 231 -2.83 8.92 27.19
CA MET A 231 -2.16 9.29 28.45
C MET A 231 -1.25 10.50 28.26
#